data_AF-D0N928-F1
#
_entry.id   AF-D0N928-F1
#
_cell.length_a   1.000
_cell.length_b   1.000
_cell.length_c   1.000
_cell.angle_alpha   90.00
_cell.angle_beta   90.00
_cell.angle_gamma   90.00
#
_symmetry.space_group_name_H-M   'P 1'
#
loop_
_entity.id
_entity.type
_entity.pdbx_description
1 polymer ?
#
loop_
_entity_poly.entity_id
_entity_poly.type
_entity_poly.pdbx_seq_one_letter_code
_entity_poly.pdbx_strand_id
1 'polypeptide(L)'
;MTVDAAPPARWAFLYPWCRLLRGKLHLEGRTAENSARWEYHWVAVRLPHSHEKADVNALQRIREALDLLSRVAIVDNAAWRALLVQQCRVPRDEDDQPLDCDLHPRFRFVFNEKFVEPGALSPDAVCKQFLIVTSAQRASNDYLEARRALTELEVTLGKNVGKVKTIPFELQFELLTLPDEILETHLRDLNSMLGILHTSDDSSSGLLPLELDSIRLDVGGLNMSWSLSQRLTNLLNSGLPFSLFAFSLKKTTSESYMLVQEIIGRFLRSVLCVVGAEQRGIHTLSVGCHDCDERQFAALCSALGSTSFTKHLRLYGVFGTSDTEEMRRWKWQWLTYALFRTTTDSTVERALITAAQLTREDTLAIAVAIHANSPPTAGLSNITIEENMMIFRDWRHNTVGHFLEGTDFVVIHHDQENAGDGHLLTVFLETDSWLHIMSDEGDHFDRLASTDTSTHGLKALTLALGLHFGDDGGEVLTDFLNLIGAPLQSLALYSVGSYPISMACITQACPQLTDLFLEAEVFGVS
;
A
#
# COMPACT_ATOMS: atom_id res chain seq x y z
N MET A 1 -26.85 -17.76 10.32
CA MET A 1 -27.24 -18.45 9.07
C MET A 1 -28.49 -17.78 8.49
N THR A 2 -28.32 -16.65 7.80
CA THR A 2 -29.32 -16.09 6.90
C THR A 2 -28.90 -16.49 5.49
N VAL A 3 -29.43 -17.63 5.02
CA VAL A 3 -29.32 -18.03 3.62
C VAL A 3 -29.92 -16.90 2.80
N ASP A 4 -29.14 -16.25 1.94
CA ASP A 4 -29.63 -15.25 0.98
C ASP A 4 -30.85 -15.86 0.29
N ALA A 5 -32.04 -15.30 0.54
CA ALA A 5 -33.28 -15.83 -0.01
C ALA A 5 -33.23 -15.80 -1.55
N ALA A 6 -33.88 -16.75 -2.21
CA ALA A 6 -33.91 -16.76 -3.66
C ALA A 6 -34.39 -15.41 -4.22
N PRO A 7 -33.73 -14.85 -5.26
CA PRO A 7 -34.13 -13.57 -5.80
C PRO A 7 -35.60 -13.70 -6.22
N PRO A 8 -36.50 -12.82 -5.74
CA PRO A 8 -37.93 -13.03 -5.90
C PRO A 8 -38.30 -13.18 -7.38
N ALA A 9 -39.30 -14.00 -7.69
CA ALA A 9 -39.70 -14.35 -9.07
C ALA A 9 -39.93 -13.13 -9.99
N ARG A 10 -40.25 -11.96 -9.42
CA ARG A 10 -40.35 -10.69 -10.13
C ARG A 10 -39.07 -10.28 -10.88
N TRP A 11 -37.89 -10.77 -10.49
CA TRP A 11 -36.61 -10.50 -11.15
C TRP A 11 -36.23 -11.54 -12.22
N ALA A 12 -37.12 -12.48 -12.56
CA ALA A 12 -36.82 -13.60 -13.47
C ALA A 12 -36.43 -13.16 -14.89
N PHE A 13 -36.88 -12.00 -15.35
CA PHE A 13 -36.50 -11.43 -16.65
C PHE A 13 -34.99 -11.13 -16.76
N LEU A 14 -34.27 -11.04 -15.63
CA LEU A 14 -32.82 -10.85 -15.58
C LEU A 14 -32.02 -12.15 -15.64
N TYR A 15 -32.67 -13.32 -15.52
CA TYR A 15 -31.95 -14.60 -15.49
C TYR A 15 -31.17 -14.92 -16.78
N PRO A 16 -31.63 -14.55 -18.00
CA PRO A 16 -30.82 -14.66 -19.20
C PRO A 16 -29.54 -13.81 -19.15
N TRP A 17 -29.63 -12.60 -18.61
CA TRP A 17 -28.50 -11.68 -18.44
C TRP A 17 -27.51 -12.18 -17.39
N CYS A 18 -28.00 -12.69 -16.26
CA CYS A 18 -27.17 -13.31 -15.23
C CYS A 18 -26.44 -14.54 -15.79
N ARG A 19 -27.10 -15.35 -16.63
CA ARG A 19 -26.49 -16.49 -17.32
C ARG A 19 -25.32 -16.09 -18.21
N LEU A 20 -25.41 -14.95 -18.89
CA LEU A 20 -24.34 -14.43 -19.75
C LEU A 20 -23.09 -13.98 -18.98
N LEU A 21 -23.25 -13.64 -17.69
CA LEU A 21 -22.17 -13.20 -16.80
C LEU A 21 -21.57 -14.33 -15.94
N ARG A 22 -22.12 -15.55 -15.99
CA ARG A 22 -21.59 -16.70 -15.25
C ARG A 22 -20.13 -16.96 -15.61
N GLY A 23 -19.30 -17.11 -14.57
CA GLY A 23 -17.85 -17.31 -14.71
C GLY A 23 -17.04 -16.06 -15.08
N LYS A 24 -17.71 -14.91 -15.33
CA LYS A 24 -17.06 -13.62 -15.64
C LYS A 24 -17.00 -12.68 -14.46
N LEU A 25 -17.80 -12.91 -13.42
CA LEU A 25 -17.88 -12.06 -12.23
C LEU A 25 -17.21 -12.73 -11.03
N HIS A 26 -16.45 -11.94 -10.28
CA HIS A 26 -15.83 -12.31 -9.01
C HIS A 26 -16.07 -11.20 -7.99
N LEU A 27 -16.26 -11.55 -6.72
CA LEU A 27 -16.34 -10.56 -5.65
C LEU A 27 -14.95 -10.35 -5.08
N GLU A 28 -14.56 -9.08 -4.93
CA GLU A 28 -13.31 -8.74 -4.27
C GLU A 28 -13.59 -7.93 -3.01
N GLY A 29 -13.04 -8.42 -1.89
CA GLY A 29 -13.09 -7.74 -0.61
C GLY A 29 -11.83 -6.95 -0.30
N ARG A 30 -11.96 -6.07 0.69
CA ARG A 30 -10.85 -5.37 1.34
C ARG A 30 -11.14 -5.29 2.83
N THR A 31 -10.09 -5.21 3.64
CA THR A 31 -10.24 -4.78 5.03
C THR A 31 -10.70 -3.32 5.03
N ALA A 32 -11.66 -2.99 5.89
CA ALA A 32 -12.13 -1.63 6.05
C ALA A 32 -10.97 -0.71 6.47
N GLU A 33 -11.04 0.58 6.10
CA GLU A 33 -9.90 1.48 6.28
C GLU A 33 -9.47 1.60 7.75
N ASN A 34 -10.36 1.46 8.73
CA ASN A 34 -10.02 1.52 10.16
C ASN A 34 -10.56 0.31 10.93
N SER A 35 -10.59 -0.86 10.29
CA SER A 35 -11.02 -2.09 10.97
C SER A 35 -10.47 -3.32 10.27
N ALA A 36 -10.13 -4.35 11.05
CA ALA A 36 -9.82 -5.68 10.52
C ALA A 36 -11.04 -6.36 9.86
N ARG A 37 -12.23 -5.73 9.87
CA ARG A 37 -13.43 -6.24 9.22
C ARG A 37 -13.24 -6.31 7.71
N TRP A 38 -13.44 -7.50 7.15
CA TRP A 38 -13.47 -7.74 5.71
C TRP A 38 -14.81 -7.29 5.11
N GLU A 39 -14.76 -6.51 4.05
CA GLU A 39 -15.94 -6.04 3.34
C GLU A 39 -15.77 -6.18 1.82
N TYR A 40 -16.79 -6.70 1.14
CA TYR A 40 -16.83 -6.72 -0.31
C TYR A 40 -16.96 -5.31 -0.86
N HIS A 41 -16.08 -4.95 -1.79
CA HIS A 41 -15.99 -3.59 -2.28
C HIS A 41 -16.17 -3.45 -3.79
N TRP A 42 -15.69 -4.43 -4.57
CA TRP A 42 -15.75 -4.41 -6.02
C TRP A 42 -16.33 -5.71 -6.57
N VAL A 43 -17.06 -5.59 -7.68
CA VAL A 43 -17.37 -6.73 -8.55
C VAL A 43 -16.35 -6.74 -9.70
N ALA A 44 -15.41 -7.68 -9.65
CA ALA A 44 -14.43 -7.87 -10.70
C ALA A 44 -15.07 -8.54 -11.92
N VAL A 45 -14.85 -7.95 -13.09
CA VAL A 45 -15.40 -8.35 -14.39
C VAL A 45 -14.25 -8.79 -15.27
N ARG A 46 -14.29 -10.06 -15.69
CA ARG A 46 -13.38 -10.63 -16.68
C ARG A 46 -13.96 -10.45 -18.08
N LEU A 47 -13.29 -9.62 -18.88
CA LEU A 47 -13.64 -9.41 -20.28
C LEU A 47 -13.06 -10.55 -21.16
N PRO A 48 -13.65 -10.82 -22.33
CA PRO A 48 -13.08 -11.75 -23.30
C PRO A 48 -11.70 -11.26 -23.80
N HIS A 49 -10.73 -12.17 -23.86
CA HIS A 49 -9.34 -11.88 -24.27
C HIS A 49 -9.00 -12.40 -25.67
N SER A 50 -9.79 -13.30 -26.26
CA SER A 50 -9.52 -13.87 -27.60
C SER A 50 -10.39 -13.22 -28.67
N HIS A 51 -9.84 -13.08 -29.89
CA HIS A 51 -10.56 -12.52 -31.05
C HIS A 51 -11.90 -13.23 -31.34
N GLU A 52 -11.98 -14.55 -31.13
CA GLU A 52 -13.22 -15.32 -31.34
C GLU A 52 -14.31 -15.00 -30.30
N LYS A 53 -13.93 -14.56 -29.10
CA LYS A 53 -14.84 -14.35 -27.97
C LYS A 53 -15.12 -12.87 -27.69
N ALA A 54 -14.27 -11.97 -28.18
CA ALA A 54 -14.35 -10.52 -28.01
C ALA A 54 -15.02 -9.82 -29.21
N ASP A 55 -16.05 -10.45 -29.79
CA ASP A 55 -16.90 -9.76 -30.77
C ASP A 55 -17.55 -8.53 -30.10
N VAL A 56 -17.73 -7.45 -30.88
CA VAL A 56 -18.33 -6.20 -30.42
C VAL A 56 -19.71 -6.47 -29.82
N ASN A 57 -20.49 -7.38 -30.42
CA ASN A 57 -21.81 -7.76 -29.90
C ASN A 57 -21.74 -8.47 -28.54
N ALA A 58 -20.69 -9.28 -28.33
CA ALA A 58 -20.49 -9.98 -27.05
C ALA A 58 -20.11 -8.99 -25.95
N LEU A 59 -19.23 -8.03 -26.25
CA LEU A 59 -18.86 -6.94 -25.35
C LEU A 59 -20.07 -6.04 -25.04
N GLN A 60 -20.86 -5.70 -26.05
CA GLN A 60 -22.10 -4.94 -25.90
C GLN A 60 -23.07 -5.65 -24.95
N ARG A 61 -23.30 -6.95 -25.14
CA ARG A 61 -24.19 -7.73 -24.25
C ARG A 61 -23.68 -7.80 -22.81
N ILE A 62 -22.36 -7.86 -22.59
CA ILE A 62 -21.79 -7.76 -21.24
C ILE A 62 -22.09 -6.37 -20.65
N ARG A 63 -21.86 -5.31 -21.42
CA ARG A 63 -22.12 -3.92 -20.98
C ARG A 63 -23.58 -3.69 -20.61
N GLU A 64 -24.51 -4.19 -21.43
CA GLU A 64 -25.96 -4.15 -21.18
C GLU A 64 -26.36 -4.95 -19.94
N ALA A 65 -25.77 -6.14 -19.74
CA ALA A 65 -26.01 -6.95 -18.55
C ALA A 65 -25.57 -6.23 -17.26
N LEU A 66 -24.39 -5.59 -17.27
CA LEU A 66 -23.87 -4.82 -16.14
C LEU A 66 -24.72 -3.57 -15.86
N ASP A 67 -25.25 -2.91 -16.89
CA ASP A 67 -26.20 -1.79 -16.71
C ASP A 67 -27.47 -2.23 -15.98
N LEU A 68 -28.12 -3.30 -16.46
CA LEU A 68 -29.34 -3.81 -15.84
C LEU A 68 -29.11 -4.19 -14.37
N LEU A 69 -28.01 -4.89 -14.10
CA LEU A 69 -27.63 -5.29 -12.76
C LEU A 69 -27.31 -4.09 -11.85
N SER A 70 -26.67 -3.05 -12.37
CA SER A 70 -26.41 -1.81 -11.63
C SER A 70 -27.71 -1.13 -11.22
N ARG A 71 -28.70 -1.08 -12.11
CA ARG A 71 -30.03 -0.53 -11.80
C ARG A 71 -30.72 -1.32 -10.69
N VAL A 72 -30.64 -2.66 -10.74
CA VAL A 72 -31.17 -3.49 -9.65
C VAL A 72 -30.47 -3.18 -8.33
N ALA A 73 -29.14 -3.02 -8.32
CA ALA A 73 -28.41 -2.70 -7.10
C ALA A 73 -28.85 -1.38 -6.45
N ILE A 74 -29.30 -0.42 -7.26
CA ILE A 74 -29.84 0.87 -6.81
C ILE A 74 -31.27 0.74 -6.29
N VAL A 75 -32.10 -0.08 -6.94
CA VAL A 75 -33.53 -0.23 -6.62
C VAL A 75 -33.74 -1.23 -5.48
N ASP A 76 -33.08 -2.37 -5.51
CA ASP A 76 -33.25 -3.48 -4.58
C ASP A 76 -31.89 -4.17 -4.36
N ASN A 77 -31.12 -3.66 -3.41
CA ASN A 77 -29.79 -4.16 -3.12
C ASN A 77 -29.80 -5.63 -2.67
N ALA A 78 -30.84 -6.06 -1.95
CA ALA A 78 -31.00 -7.44 -1.53
C ALA A 78 -31.21 -8.37 -2.74
N ALA A 79 -32.04 -7.96 -3.71
CA ALA A 79 -32.19 -8.72 -4.95
C ALA A 79 -30.90 -8.75 -5.78
N TRP A 80 -30.16 -7.64 -5.83
CA TRP A 80 -28.84 -7.57 -6.47
C TRP A 80 -27.85 -8.60 -5.89
N ARG A 81 -27.69 -8.63 -4.57
CA ARG A 81 -26.85 -9.62 -3.86
C ARG A 81 -27.29 -11.05 -4.18
N ALA A 82 -28.59 -11.33 -4.10
CA ALA A 82 -29.13 -12.65 -4.42
C ALA A 82 -28.93 -13.05 -5.89
N LEU A 83 -29.06 -12.12 -6.84
CA LEU A 83 -28.80 -12.36 -8.26
C LEU A 83 -27.32 -12.66 -8.54
N LEU A 84 -26.39 -11.95 -7.89
CA LEU A 84 -24.95 -12.22 -8.01
C LEU A 84 -24.61 -13.64 -7.54
N VAL A 85 -25.01 -13.99 -6.31
CA VAL A 85 -24.64 -15.28 -5.70
C VAL A 85 -25.34 -16.43 -6.41
N GLN A 86 -26.65 -16.33 -6.63
CA GLN A 86 -27.44 -17.49 -7.07
C GLN A 86 -27.57 -17.61 -8.58
N GLN A 87 -27.75 -16.48 -9.28
CA GLN A 87 -28.02 -16.49 -10.72
C GLN A 87 -26.76 -16.30 -11.55
N CYS A 88 -25.87 -15.39 -11.15
CA CYS A 88 -24.56 -15.22 -11.76
C CYS A 88 -23.55 -16.27 -11.27
N ARG A 89 -23.85 -16.97 -10.16
CA ARG A 89 -22.99 -18.01 -9.56
C ARG A 89 -21.57 -17.49 -9.31
N VAL A 90 -21.48 -16.29 -8.74
CA VAL A 90 -20.18 -15.74 -8.34
C VAL A 90 -19.61 -16.66 -7.25
N PRO A 91 -18.40 -17.21 -7.44
CA PRO A 91 -17.79 -18.07 -6.43
C PRO A 91 -17.64 -17.30 -5.12
N ARG A 92 -17.83 -18.02 -4.02
CA ARG A 92 -17.56 -17.56 -2.65
C ARG A 92 -16.71 -18.63 -2.01
N ASP A 93 -15.68 -18.21 -1.30
CA ASP A 93 -14.85 -19.12 -0.52
C ASP A 93 -15.60 -19.56 0.74
N GLU A 94 -15.23 -20.69 1.35
CA GLU A 94 -15.95 -21.19 2.54
C GLU A 94 -15.82 -20.24 3.75
N ASP A 95 -14.74 -19.46 3.79
CA ASP A 95 -14.45 -18.45 4.82
C ASP A 95 -15.07 -17.07 4.52
N ASP A 96 -15.75 -16.93 3.37
CA ASP A 96 -16.34 -15.66 2.99
C ASP A 96 -17.50 -15.28 3.92
N GLN A 97 -17.39 -14.10 4.53
CA GLN A 97 -18.50 -13.56 5.30
C GLN A 97 -19.76 -13.42 4.43
N PRO A 98 -20.95 -13.70 4.97
CA PRO A 98 -22.20 -13.47 4.26
C PRO A 98 -22.30 -12.00 3.80
N LEU A 99 -22.98 -11.78 2.67
CA LEU A 99 -23.13 -10.44 2.08
C LEU A 99 -24.18 -9.68 2.89
N ASP A 100 -23.91 -9.40 4.15
CA ASP A 100 -24.90 -8.86 5.09
C ASP A 100 -25.12 -7.36 4.90
N CYS A 101 -24.16 -6.67 4.30
CA CYS A 101 -24.17 -5.23 4.06
C CYS A 101 -24.62 -4.88 2.64
N ASP A 102 -25.08 -3.64 2.45
CA ASP A 102 -25.41 -3.10 1.14
C ASP A 102 -24.16 -3.03 0.24
N LEU A 103 -24.25 -3.65 -0.94
CA LEU A 103 -23.18 -3.69 -1.93
C LEU A 103 -23.52 -2.76 -3.11
N HIS A 104 -22.91 -1.59 -3.16
CA HIS A 104 -23.12 -0.66 -4.26
C HIS A 104 -22.54 -1.19 -5.59
N PRO A 105 -23.14 -0.84 -6.74
CA PRO A 105 -22.62 -1.24 -8.03
C PRO A 105 -21.30 -0.52 -8.31
N ARG A 106 -20.20 -1.27 -8.21
CA ARG A 106 -18.84 -0.83 -8.53
C ARG A 106 -18.14 -1.95 -9.29
N PHE A 107 -17.51 -1.63 -10.41
CA PHE A 107 -16.90 -2.65 -11.26
C PHE A 107 -15.40 -2.49 -11.36
N ARG A 108 -14.68 -3.60 -11.32
CA ARG A 108 -13.25 -3.64 -11.63
C ARG A 108 -13.05 -4.43 -12.91
N PHE A 109 -12.42 -3.86 -13.92
CA PHE A 109 -12.07 -4.60 -15.14
C PHE A 109 -10.63 -5.08 -15.04
N VAL A 110 -10.45 -6.41 -15.00
CA VAL A 110 -9.14 -7.04 -14.78
C VAL A 110 -8.56 -7.54 -16.11
N PHE A 111 -7.41 -6.98 -16.47
CA PHE A 111 -6.58 -7.38 -17.60
C PHE A 111 -5.35 -8.10 -17.07
N ASN A 112 -5.48 -9.42 -16.94
CA ASN A 112 -4.43 -10.28 -16.40
C ASN A 112 -3.52 -10.87 -17.49
N GLU A 113 -2.65 -11.80 -17.10
CA GLU A 113 -1.71 -12.52 -17.97
C GLU A 113 -2.34 -13.10 -19.25
N LYS A 114 -3.65 -13.44 -19.24
CA LYS A 114 -4.36 -13.95 -20.44
C LYS A 114 -4.48 -12.94 -21.57
N PHE A 115 -4.37 -11.64 -21.27
CA PHE A 115 -4.35 -10.57 -22.27
C PHE A 115 -2.95 -10.33 -22.86
N VAL A 116 -1.96 -11.05 -22.34
CA VAL A 116 -0.56 -10.96 -22.72
C VAL A 116 -0.10 -12.22 -23.48
N GLU A 117 -0.90 -13.29 -23.43
CA GLU A 117 -0.65 -14.53 -24.19
C GLU A 117 -0.65 -14.29 -25.71
N PRO A 118 0.18 -15.03 -26.49
CA PRO A 118 0.19 -14.91 -27.94
C PRO A 118 -1.19 -15.14 -28.56
N GLY A 119 -1.66 -14.19 -29.37
CA GLY A 119 -2.97 -14.23 -30.02
C GLY A 119 -4.12 -13.68 -29.17
N ALA A 120 -3.85 -13.22 -27.95
CA ALA A 120 -4.79 -12.42 -27.19
C ALA A 120 -4.92 -11.00 -27.78
N LEU A 121 -6.07 -10.39 -27.56
CA LEU A 121 -6.28 -8.97 -27.81
C LEU A 121 -5.56 -8.14 -26.75
N SER A 122 -4.95 -7.04 -27.19
CA SER A 122 -4.30 -6.12 -26.27
C SER A 122 -5.33 -5.49 -25.30
N PRO A 123 -4.94 -5.26 -24.03
CA PRO A 123 -5.82 -4.63 -23.04
C PRO A 123 -6.41 -3.30 -23.52
N ASP A 124 -5.62 -2.48 -24.23
CA ASP A 124 -6.06 -1.18 -24.73
C ASP A 124 -7.16 -1.30 -25.79
N ALA A 125 -7.06 -2.29 -26.68
CA ALA A 125 -8.05 -2.51 -27.74
C ALA A 125 -9.40 -2.94 -27.14
N VAL A 126 -9.37 -3.89 -26.19
CA VAL A 126 -10.59 -4.35 -25.50
C VAL A 126 -11.20 -3.22 -24.67
N CYS A 127 -10.39 -2.43 -23.95
CA CYS A 127 -10.88 -1.28 -23.20
C CYS A 127 -11.56 -0.24 -24.10
N LYS A 128 -10.92 0.16 -25.21
CA LYS A 128 -11.50 1.08 -26.19
C LYS A 128 -12.81 0.53 -26.74
N GLN A 129 -12.85 -0.74 -27.11
CA GLN A 129 -14.04 -1.36 -27.67
C GLN A 129 -15.19 -1.41 -26.64
N PHE A 130 -14.91 -1.77 -25.40
CA PHE A 130 -15.91 -1.95 -24.34
C PHE A 130 -16.39 -0.64 -23.69
N LEU A 131 -15.53 0.36 -23.55
CA LEU A 131 -15.90 1.63 -22.89
C LEU A 131 -16.41 2.66 -23.89
N ILE A 132 -15.83 2.70 -25.10
CA ILE A 132 -16.13 3.74 -26.09
C ILE A 132 -17.05 3.19 -27.18
N VAL A 133 -16.64 2.13 -27.88
CA VAL A 133 -17.36 1.66 -29.08
C VAL A 133 -18.74 1.11 -28.74
N THR A 134 -18.86 0.23 -27.74
CA THR A 134 -20.17 -0.33 -27.35
C THR A 134 -21.11 0.70 -26.75
N SER A 135 -20.59 1.78 -26.17
CA SER A 135 -21.40 2.89 -25.66
C SER A 135 -22.04 3.71 -26.79
N ALA A 136 -21.39 3.81 -27.95
CA ALA A 136 -21.93 4.47 -29.13
C ALA A 136 -22.90 3.58 -29.95
N GLN A 137 -22.98 2.29 -29.66
CA GLN A 137 -23.83 1.36 -30.40
C GLN A 137 -25.30 1.42 -29.98
N ARG A 138 -26.17 1.06 -30.93
CA ARG A 138 -27.60 0.91 -30.65
C ARG A 138 -27.83 -0.27 -29.71
N ALA A 139 -28.47 0.01 -28.58
CA ALA A 139 -28.94 -0.99 -27.61
C ALA A 139 -29.71 -2.15 -28.28
N SER A 140 -29.47 -3.37 -27.79
CA SER A 140 -30.15 -4.57 -28.26
C SER A 140 -31.64 -4.57 -27.90
N ASN A 141 -32.47 -5.21 -28.72
CA ASN A 141 -33.91 -5.29 -28.47
C ASN A 141 -34.21 -6.01 -27.14
N ASP A 142 -33.51 -7.13 -26.88
CA ASP A 142 -33.61 -7.89 -25.63
C ASP A 142 -33.33 -6.99 -24.41
N TYR A 143 -32.34 -6.10 -24.50
CA TYR A 143 -32.01 -5.16 -23.42
C TYR A 143 -33.11 -4.13 -23.22
N LEU A 144 -33.66 -3.57 -24.30
CA LEU A 144 -34.75 -2.61 -24.23
C LEU A 144 -36.04 -3.22 -23.64
N GLU A 145 -36.29 -4.51 -23.84
CA GLU A 145 -37.39 -5.23 -23.20
C GLU A 145 -37.14 -5.43 -21.71
N ALA A 146 -35.95 -5.92 -21.33
CA ALA A 146 -35.57 -6.09 -19.93
C ALA A 146 -35.60 -4.75 -19.17
N ARG A 147 -35.16 -3.67 -19.80
CA ARG A 147 -35.20 -2.33 -19.23
C ARG A 147 -36.62 -1.81 -19.02
N ARG A 148 -37.54 -2.08 -19.97
CA ARG A 148 -38.96 -1.73 -19.80
C ARG A 148 -39.56 -2.44 -18.59
N ALA A 149 -39.33 -3.75 -18.46
CA ALA A 149 -39.78 -4.52 -17.30
C ALA A 149 -39.18 -3.99 -15.97
N LEU A 150 -37.90 -3.58 -15.99
CA LEU A 150 -37.25 -2.99 -14.83
C LEU A 150 -37.88 -1.64 -14.44
N THR A 151 -38.17 -0.76 -15.40
CA THR A 151 -38.83 0.53 -15.15
C THR A 151 -40.25 0.36 -14.60
N GLU A 152 -41.02 -0.63 -15.06
CA GLU A 152 -42.34 -0.93 -14.48
C GLU A 152 -42.23 -1.37 -13.00
N LEU A 153 -41.19 -2.13 -12.67
CA LEU A 153 -40.91 -2.53 -11.28
C LEU A 153 -40.42 -1.38 -10.41
N GLU A 154 -39.57 -0.49 -10.94
CA GLU A 154 -39.13 0.74 -10.26
C GLU A 154 -40.33 1.58 -9.80
N VAL A 155 -41.29 1.79 -10.71
CA VAL A 155 -42.53 2.51 -10.42
C VAL A 155 -43.35 1.80 -9.34
N THR A 156 -43.48 0.47 -9.44
CA THR A 156 -44.23 -0.33 -8.46
C THR A 156 -43.60 -0.30 -7.06
N LEU A 157 -42.27 -0.23 -6.98
CA LEU A 157 -41.51 -0.16 -5.73
C LEU A 157 -41.42 1.27 -5.18
N GLY A 158 -41.92 2.28 -5.89
CA GLY A 158 -41.87 3.69 -5.49
C GLY A 158 -40.45 4.26 -5.41
N LYS A 159 -39.48 3.65 -6.11
CA LYS A 159 -38.07 4.06 -6.10
C LYS A 159 -37.69 4.73 -7.41
N ASN A 160 -37.23 5.98 -7.32
CA ASN A 160 -36.72 6.72 -8.48
C ASN A 160 -35.21 6.51 -8.63
N VAL A 161 -34.77 5.86 -9.70
CA VAL A 161 -33.35 5.71 -10.07
C VAL A 161 -32.72 7.00 -10.60
N GLY A 162 -33.53 8.05 -10.81
CA GLY A 162 -33.10 9.35 -11.34
C GLY A 162 -32.08 10.15 -10.51
N LYS A 163 -31.50 9.58 -9.44
CA LYS A 163 -30.47 10.24 -8.61
C LYS A 163 -29.05 9.68 -8.77
N VAL A 164 -28.84 8.52 -9.39
CA VAL A 164 -27.47 7.99 -9.57
C VAL A 164 -26.87 8.58 -10.84
N LYS A 165 -25.86 9.44 -10.66
CA LYS A 165 -25.24 10.18 -11.76
C LYS A 165 -24.23 9.34 -12.54
N THR A 166 -23.48 8.45 -11.90
CA THR A 166 -22.41 7.64 -12.53
C THR A 166 -22.17 6.35 -11.73
N ILE A 167 -21.70 5.31 -12.42
CA ILE A 167 -21.25 4.06 -11.81
C ILE A 167 -19.71 4.05 -11.83
N PRO A 168 -19.04 4.01 -10.66
CA PRO A 168 -17.59 4.04 -10.61
C PRO A 168 -17.00 2.71 -11.11
N PHE A 169 -15.89 2.79 -11.83
CA PHE A 169 -15.10 1.62 -12.21
C PHE A 169 -13.60 1.80 -11.98
N GLU A 170 -12.93 0.69 -11.68
CA GLU A 170 -11.48 0.59 -11.56
C GLU A 170 -10.92 -0.24 -12.74
N LEU A 171 -9.80 0.20 -13.31
CA LEU A 171 -9.06 -0.58 -14.31
C LEU A 171 -7.85 -1.24 -13.64
N GLN A 172 -7.71 -2.56 -13.79
CA GLN A 172 -6.55 -3.30 -13.27
C GLN A 172 -5.78 -3.93 -14.42
N PHE A 173 -4.51 -3.53 -14.56
CA PHE A 173 -3.57 -4.05 -15.55
C PHE A 173 -2.48 -4.84 -14.83
N GLU A 174 -2.45 -6.16 -15.02
CA GLU A 174 -1.40 -7.04 -14.53
C GLU A 174 -0.49 -7.39 -15.72
N LEU A 175 0.53 -6.57 -15.91
CA LEU A 175 1.53 -6.69 -16.97
C LEU A 175 2.76 -7.46 -16.47
N LEU A 176 2.51 -8.49 -15.66
CA LEU A 176 3.54 -9.33 -15.06
C LEU A 176 4.30 -10.10 -16.15
N THR A 177 5.59 -10.35 -15.92
CA THR A 177 6.45 -11.25 -16.73
C THR A 177 6.73 -10.82 -18.18
N LEU A 178 6.38 -9.60 -18.56
CA LEU A 178 6.63 -9.08 -19.90
C LEU A 178 8.09 -8.66 -20.16
N PRO A 179 8.66 -8.96 -21.34
CA PRO A 179 9.88 -8.32 -21.80
C PRO A 179 9.71 -6.80 -21.95
N ASP A 180 10.76 -6.02 -21.63
CA ASP A 180 10.71 -4.56 -21.60
C ASP A 180 10.19 -3.93 -22.90
N GLU A 181 10.55 -4.46 -24.07
CA GLU A 181 10.11 -3.94 -25.37
C GLU A 181 8.59 -4.05 -25.58
N ILE A 182 8.03 -5.18 -25.15
CA ILE A 182 6.59 -5.46 -25.25
C ILE A 182 5.86 -4.61 -24.21
N LEU A 183 6.40 -4.54 -22.99
CA LEU A 183 5.89 -3.69 -21.93
C LEU A 183 5.84 -2.22 -22.34
N GLU A 184 6.91 -1.68 -22.93
CA GLU A 184 6.94 -0.29 -23.41
C GLU A 184 5.85 0.00 -24.45
N THR A 185 5.58 -0.98 -25.31
CA THR A 185 4.50 -0.89 -26.31
C THR A 185 3.14 -0.84 -25.64
N HIS A 186 2.86 -1.75 -24.71
CA HIS A 186 1.61 -1.74 -23.95
C HIS A 186 1.43 -0.46 -23.13
N LEU A 187 2.47 0.04 -22.45
CA LEU A 187 2.38 1.27 -21.67
C LEU A 187 2.07 2.49 -22.55
N ARG A 188 2.65 2.56 -23.75
CA ARG A 188 2.33 3.61 -24.73
C ARG A 188 0.87 3.54 -25.17
N ASP A 189 0.39 2.35 -25.52
CA ASP A 189 -0.97 2.16 -26.03
C ASP A 189 -2.01 2.40 -24.94
N LEU A 190 -1.72 1.98 -23.70
CA LEU A 190 -2.50 2.28 -22.51
C LEU A 190 -2.54 3.79 -22.22
N ASN A 191 -1.41 4.49 -22.28
CA ASN A 191 -1.39 5.94 -22.06
C ASN A 191 -2.27 6.68 -23.08
N SER A 192 -2.20 6.28 -24.35
CA SER A 192 -3.07 6.82 -25.40
C SER A 192 -4.55 6.53 -25.13
N MET A 193 -4.87 5.30 -24.71
CA MET A 193 -6.24 4.89 -24.38
C MET A 193 -6.80 5.68 -23.19
N LEU A 194 -6.03 5.80 -22.12
CA LEU A 194 -6.44 6.51 -20.90
C LEU A 194 -6.61 8.01 -21.15
N GLY A 195 -5.77 8.61 -22.00
CA GLY A 195 -5.96 9.99 -22.44
C GLY A 195 -7.29 10.21 -23.19
N ILE A 196 -7.72 9.23 -24.00
CA ILE A 196 -9.03 9.28 -24.67
C ILE A 196 -10.16 9.15 -23.63
N LEU A 197 -10.08 8.21 -22.69
CA LEU A 197 -11.10 8.05 -21.64
C LEU A 197 -11.23 9.28 -20.74
N HIS A 198 -10.13 9.99 -20.49
CA HIS A 198 -10.14 11.22 -19.68
C HIS A 198 -10.72 12.42 -20.44
N THR A 199 -10.74 12.40 -21.77
CA THR A 199 -11.23 13.51 -22.61
C THR A 199 -12.60 13.26 -23.21
N SER A 200 -13.10 12.03 -23.17
CA SER A 200 -14.43 11.69 -23.66
C SER A 200 -15.49 12.20 -22.69
N ASP A 201 -16.05 13.36 -23.01
CA ASP A 201 -17.23 13.90 -22.33
C ASP A 201 -18.48 13.14 -22.80
N ASP A 202 -19.29 12.72 -21.83
CA ASP A 202 -20.35 11.73 -21.97
C ASP A 202 -21.47 12.20 -22.92
N SER A 203 -21.49 11.68 -24.15
CA SER A 203 -22.59 11.92 -25.10
C SER A 203 -23.53 10.71 -25.15
N SER A 204 -24.59 10.83 -24.34
CA SER A 204 -25.90 10.15 -24.45
C SER A 204 -25.91 8.75 -25.08
N SER A 205 -25.34 7.76 -24.39
CA SER A 205 -25.78 6.37 -24.54
C SER A 205 -26.99 6.14 -23.63
N GLY A 206 -27.89 5.21 -24.01
CA GLY A 206 -28.99 4.83 -23.13
C GLY A 206 -28.54 4.13 -21.84
N LEU A 207 -27.27 3.76 -21.70
CA LEU A 207 -26.71 3.05 -20.55
C LEU A 207 -26.39 4.02 -19.40
N LEU A 208 -26.26 3.51 -18.18
CA LEU A 208 -25.73 4.26 -17.05
C LEU A 208 -24.27 4.65 -17.36
N PRO A 209 -23.93 5.93 -17.17
CA PRO A 209 -22.58 6.41 -17.42
C PRO A 209 -21.59 5.78 -16.45
N LEU A 210 -20.42 5.40 -16.97
CA LEU A 210 -19.32 4.81 -16.22
C LEU A 210 -18.28 5.90 -15.97
N GLU A 211 -17.84 6.04 -14.73
CA GLU A 211 -16.82 7.01 -14.34
C GLU A 211 -15.57 6.29 -13.86
N LEU A 212 -14.41 6.67 -14.41
CA LEU A 212 -13.13 6.09 -14.00
C LEU A 212 -12.79 6.59 -12.60
N ASP A 213 -12.92 5.71 -11.62
CA ASP A 213 -12.61 5.97 -10.22
C ASP A 213 -11.10 5.86 -9.98
N SER A 214 -10.50 4.77 -10.44
CA SER A 214 -9.07 4.51 -10.22
C SER A 214 -8.43 3.51 -11.19
N ILE A 215 -7.10 3.47 -11.19
CA ILE A 215 -6.27 2.57 -11.99
C ILE A 215 -5.30 1.82 -11.07
N ARG A 216 -5.25 0.50 -11.23
CA ARG A 216 -4.22 -0.37 -10.68
C ARG A 216 -3.30 -0.83 -11.79
N LEU A 217 -2.01 -0.59 -11.60
CA LEU A 217 -0.98 -0.99 -12.54
C LEU A 217 0.03 -1.86 -11.82
N ASP A 218 0.16 -3.11 -12.25
CA ASP A 218 1.21 -4.02 -11.82
C ASP A 218 2.10 -4.36 -13.02
N VAL A 219 3.38 -4.07 -12.89
CA VAL A 219 4.36 -4.20 -13.98
C VAL A 219 5.39 -5.30 -13.69
N GLY A 220 5.30 -5.98 -12.55
CA GLY A 220 6.23 -7.03 -12.17
C GLY A 220 7.68 -6.53 -12.06
N GLY A 221 8.65 -7.39 -12.40
CA GLY A 221 10.07 -7.09 -12.23
C GLY A 221 10.66 -6.25 -13.35
N LEU A 222 11.04 -5.01 -13.03
CA LEU A 222 11.53 -4.00 -13.98
C LEU A 222 13.05 -4.08 -14.18
N ASN A 223 13.48 -4.22 -15.42
CA ASN A 223 14.84 -3.86 -15.82
C ASN A 223 14.81 -2.39 -16.26
N MET A 224 15.16 -1.49 -15.33
CA MET A 224 14.94 -0.06 -15.52
C MET A 224 15.86 0.54 -16.58
N SER A 225 15.38 0.57 -17.84
CA SER A 225 15.95 1.37 -18.92
C SER A 225 15.50 2.84 -18.78
N TRP A 226 16.25 3.77 -19.40
CA TRP A 226 15.85 5.18 -19.41
C TRP A 226 14.47 5.38 -20.07
N SER A 227 14.24 4.75 -21.23
CA SER A 227 12.98 4.85 -21.97
C SER A 227 11.78 4.35 -21.16
N LEU A 228 11.92 3.18 -20.52
CA LEU A 228 10.87 2.59 -19.69
C LEU A 228 10.58 3.46 -18.47
N SER A 229 11.63 3.94 -17.78
CA SER A 229 11.49 4.82 -16.62
C SER A 229 10.77 6.14 -16.97
N GLN A 230 11.09 6.74 -18.12
CA GLN A 230 10.43 7.96 -18.57
C GLN A 230 8.97 7.70 -18.94
N ARG A 231 8.65 6.60 -19.62
CA ARG A 231 7.26 6.25 -19.95
C ARG A 231 6.42 6.04 -18.70
N LEU A 232 6.93 5.28 -17.74
CA LEU A 232 6.23 5.04 -16.47
C LEU A 232 6.06 6.35 -15.69
N THR A 233 7.11 7.17 -15.60
CA THR A 233 7.02 8.47 -14.93
C THR A 233 5.96 9.37 -15.59
N ASN A 234 5.95 9.45 -16.92
CA ASN A 234 4.96 10.24 -17.66
C ASN A 234 3.53 9.71 -17.49
N LEU A 235 3.36 8.38 -17.46
CA LEU A 235 2.06 7.76 -17.23
C LEU A 235 1.56 8.04 -15.81
N LEU A 236 2.40 7.84 -14.79
CA LEU A 236 2.03 8.03 -13.39
C LEU A 236 1.81 9.52 -13.06
N ASN A 237 2.52 10.42 -13.74
CA ASN A 237 2.39 11.87 -13.57
C ASN A 237 1.41 12.51 -14.58
N SER A 238 0.56 11.72 -15.24
CA SER A 238 -0.42 12.22 -16.22
C SER A 238 -1.66 12.87 -15.59
N GLY A 239 -1.79 12.85 -14.26
CA GLY A 239 -2.97 13.33 -13.53
C GLY A 239 -4.10 12.30 -13.40
N LEU A 240 -3.90 11.08 -13.91
CA LEU A 240 -4.86 9.98 -13.77
C LEU A 240 -4.92 9.44 -12.33
N PRO A 241 -6.08 8.91 -11.88
CA PRO A 241 -6.23 8.42 -10.51
C PRO A 241 -5.60 7.02 -10.33
N PHE A 242 -4.32 6.94 -9.96
CA PHE A 242 -3.70 5.64 -9.63
C PHE A 242 -3.99 5.24 -8.18
N SER A 243 -4.79 4.18 -7.98
CA SER A 243 -5.04 3.61 -6.64
C SER A 243 -3.91 2.70 -6.20
N LEU A 244 -3.30 1.95 -7.13
CA LEU A 244 -2.20 1.04 -6.85
C LEU A 244 -1.16 1.06 -7.97
N PHE A 245 0.10 1.17 -7.58
CA PHE A 245 1.23 0.88 -8.47
C PHE A 245 2.12 -0.19 -7.84
N ALA A 246 2.26 -1.32 -8.55
CA ALA A 246 3.06 -2.45 -8.14
C ALA A 246 4.22 -2.70 -9.12
N PHE A 247 5.41 -2.90 -8.58
CA PHE A 247 6.58 -3.32 -9.33
C PHE A 247 7.58 -4.05 -8.41
N SER A 248 8.53 -4.75 -9.01
CA SER A 248 9.64 -5.37 -8.28
C SER A 248 10.97 -4.82 -8.78
N LEU A 249 11.84 -4.49 -7.84
CA LEU A 249 13.23 -4.09 -8.12
C LEU A 249 14.05 -5.35 -8.32
N LYS A 250 14.71 -5.44 -9.48
CA LYS A 250 15.64 -6.53 -9.82
C LYS A 250 17.09 -6.04 -9.80
N LYS A 251 17.98 -6.92 -9.32
CA LYS A 251 19.42 -6.72 -9.39
C LYS A 251 19.83 -6.61 -10.86
N THR A 252 20.54 -5.54 -11.19
CA THR A 252 21.04 -5.34 -12.55
C THR A 252 22.26 -6.23 -12.81
N THR A 253 22.26 -6.91 -13.95
CA THR A 253 23.40 -7.73 -14.43
C THR A 253 24.28 -6.98 -15.43
N SER A 254 23.99 -5.70 -15.69
CA SER A 254 24.63 -4.90 -16.74
C SER A 254 25.95 -4.26 -16.28
N GLU A 255 26.91 -4.16 -17.19
CA GLU A 255 28.19 -3.46 -17.00
C GLU A 255 28.03 -1.95 -16.70
N SER A 256 26.86 -1.37 -17.02
CA SER A 256 26.52 0.05 -16.78
C SER A 256 25.78 0.30 -15.46
N TYR A 257 26.24 -0.32 -14.37
CA TYR A 257 25.62 -0.30 -13.04
C TYR A 257 25.30 1.11 -12.53
N MET A 258 26.23 2.06 -12.69
CA MET A 258 26.06 3.44 -12.19
C MET A 258 24.95 4.22 -12.91
N LEU A 259 24.80 4.01 -14.23
CA LEU A 259 23.76 4.68 -15.01
C LEU A 259 22.38 4.18 -14.61
N VAL A 260 22.21 2.87 -14.44
CA VAL A 260 20.91 2.31 -14.03
C VAL A 260 20.49 2.78 -12.63
N GLN A 261 21.45 3.01 -11.73
CA GLN A 261 21.17 3.56 -10.40
C GLN A 261 20.62 4.98 -10.43
N GLU A 262 21.23 5.85 -11.23
CA GLU A 262 20.74 7.22 -11.39
C GLU A 262 19.31 7.24 -11.96
N ILE A 263 19.03 6.32 -12.90
CA ILE A 263 17.70 6.15 -13.50
C ILE A 263 16.68 5.72 -12.44
N ILE A 264 16.99 4.71 -11.62
CA ILE A 264 16.08 4.22 -10.56
C ILE A 264 15.85 5.30 -9.50
N GLY A 265 16.90 5.96 -9.03
CA GLY A 265 16.79 7.04 -8.05
C GLY A 265 15.94 8.20 -8.56
N ARG A 266 16.13 8.61 -9.83
CA ARG A 266 15.32 9.64 -10.47
C ARG A 266 13.87 9.19 -10.62
N PHE A 267 13.64 7.95 -11.04
CA PHE A 267 12.30 7.40 -11.19
C PHE A 267 11.54 7.42 -9.86
N LEU A 268 12.13 6.86 -8.80
CA LEU A 268 11.50 6.78 -7.48
C LEU A 268 11.16 8.17 -6.92
N ARG A 269 12.07 9.14 -7.05
CA ARG A 269 11.76 10.53 -6.67
C ARG A 269 10.67 11.16 -7.53
N SER A 270 10.69 10.91 -8.83
CA SER A 270 9.70 11.47 -9.75
C SER A 270 8.30 10.90 -9.52
N VAL A 271 8.21 9.68 -9.01
CA VAL A 271 6.94 9.00 -8.71
C VAL A 271 6.44 9.32 -7.30
N LEU A 272 7.34 9.42 -6.31
CA LEU A 272 6.97 9.54 -4.89
C LEU A 272 7.00 10.97 -4.35
N CYS A 273 7.82 11.86 -4.92
CA CYS A 273 8.09 13.21 -4.40
C CYS A 273 7.56 14.31 -5.34
N VAL A 274 6.48 14.07 -6.07
CA VAL A 274 5.96 15.02 -7.09
C VAL A 274 5.74 16.40 -6.44
N VAL A 275 6.35 17.44 -7.02
CA VAL A 275 6.20 18.83 -6.59
C VAL A 275 5.24 19.53 -7.55
N GLY A 276 4.01 19.78 -7.09
CA GLY A 276 2.99 20.48 -7.87
C GLY A 276 1.61 20.32 -7.26
N ALA A 277 0.92 21.44 -7.02
CA ALA A 277 -0.43 21.46 -6.49
C ALA A 277 -1.41 20.88 -7.54
N GLU A 278 -2.26 19.94 -7.11
CA GLU A 278 -3.47 19.44 -7.80
C GLU A 278 -3.41 18.20 -8.72
N GLN A 279 -2.32 17.44 -8.81
CA GLN A 279 -2.36 16.19 -9.60
C GLN A 279 -2.29 14.93 -8.73
N ARG A 280 -3.31 14.09 -8.90
CA ARG A 280 -3.58 12.84 -8.16
C ARG A 280 -2.35 11.94 -8.15
N GLY A 281 -1.69 11.82 -7.00
CA GLY A 281 -0.59 10.88 -6.80
C GLY A 281 -1.05 9.46 -6.48
N ILE A 282 -0.09 8.53 -6.41
CA ILE A 282 -0.35 7.11 -6.19
C ILE A 282 -0.76 6.87 -4.73
N HIS A 283 -1.95 6.33 -4.53
CA HIS A 283 -2.47 6.07 -3.18
C HIS A 283 -1.75 4.91 -2.47
N THR A 284 -1.62 3.75 -3.15
CA THR A 284 -0.93 2.56 -2.66
C THR A 284 0.30 2.24 -3.52
N LEU A 285 1.47 2.18 -2.90
CA LEU A 285 2.70 1.71 -3.53
C LEU A 285 3.01 0.29 -3.06
N SER A 286 3.27 -0.62 -4.00
CA SER A 286 3.64 -2.00 -3.73
C SER A 286 4.98 -2.33 -4.38
N VAL A 287 6.01 -2.59 -3.59
CA VAL A 287 7.37 -2.84 -4.08
C VAL A 287 7.85 -4.22 -3.65
N GLY A 288 8.21 -5.05 -4.62
CA GLY A 288 8.95 -6.29 -4.40
C GLY A 288 10.45 -6.04 -4.33
N CYS A 289 11.08 -6.48 -3.24
CA CYS A 289 12.50 -6.26 -2.93
C CYS A 289 13.33 -7.56 -2.90
N HIS A 290 12.79 -8.69 -3.37
CA HIS A 290 13.44 -10.01 -3.31
C HIS A 290 14.87 -10.03 -3.88
N ASP A 291 15.11 -9.29 -4.97
CA ASP A 291 16.40 -9.21 -5.66
C ASP A 291 16.96 -7.77 -5.68
N CYS A 292 16.56 -6.89 -4.75
CA CYS A 292 17.05 -5.51 -4.78
C CYS A 292 18.52 -5.41 -4.33
N ASP A 293 19.31 -4.57 -5.01
CA ASP A 293 20.65 -4.22 -4.50
C ASP A 293 20.57 -3.20 -3.34
N GLU A 294 21.63 -3.11 -2.53
CA GLU A 294 21.70 -2.18 -1.39
C GLU A 294 21.41 -0.73 -1.80
N ARG A 295 21.92 -0.27 -2.95
CA ARG A 295 21.76 1.13 -3.35
C ARG A 295 20.36 1.42 -3.86
N GLN A 296 19.72 0.48 -4.53
CA GLN A 296 18.30 0.52 -4.93
C GLN A 296 17.41 0.59 -3.69
N PHE A 297 17.70 -0.23 -2.67
CA PHE A 297 16.96 -0.22 -1.41
C PHE A 297 17.13 1.11 -0.67
N ALA A 298 18.36 1.61 -0.54
CA ALA A 298 18.63 2.92 0.05
C ALA A 298 17.94 4.07 -0.71
N ALA A 299 17.94 4.02 -2.06
CA ALA A 299 17.26 5.01 -2.88
C ALA A 299 15.74 4.97 -2.70
N LEU A 300 15.15 3.78 -2.56
CA LEU A 300 13.73 3.60 -2.23
C LEU A 300 13.39 4.19 -0.87
N CYS A 301 14.14 3.82 0.17
CA CYS A 301 13.92 4.34 1.53
C CYS A 301 14.11 5.87 1.59
N SER A 302 15.08 6.41 0.86
CA SER A 302 15.27 7.86 0.75
C SER A 302 14.09 8.56 0.08
N ALA A 303 13.54 7.99 -1.01
CA ALA A 303 12.36 8.56 -1.66
C ALA A 303 11.09 8.43 -0.79
N LEU A 304 10.94 7.32 -0.06
CA LEU A 304 9.81 7.10 0.86
C LEU A 304 9.81 8.07 2.04
N GLY A 305 10.99 8.40 2.57
CA GLY A 305 11.12 9.41 3.62
C GLY A 305 10.54 10.76 3.22
N SER A 306 10.61 11.12 1.93
CA SER A 306 10.13 12.40 1.40
C SER A 306 8.90 12.28 0.49
N THR A 307 8.08 11.22 0.65
CA THR A 307 6.90 11.04 -0.23
C THR A 307 5.74 11.94 0.16
N SER A 308 5.08 12.53 -0.84
CA SER A 308 4.01 13.50 -0.65
C SER A 308 2.59 12.95 -0.88
N PHE A 309 2.42 11.83 -1.58
CA PHE A 309 1.09 11.35 -1.97
C PHE A 309 0.74 9.92 -1.53
N THR A 310 1.74 9.09 -1.27
CA THR A 310 1.52 7.67 -0.96
C THR A 310 1.10 7.51 0.50
N LYS A 311 -0.12 7.00 0.69
CA LYS A 311 -0.68 6.73 2.02
C LYS A 311 -0.48 5.30 2.46
N HIS A 312 -0.46 4.36 1.52
CA HIS A 312 -0.31 2.93 1.79
C HIS A 312 0.93 2.39 1.11
N LEU A 313 1.80 1.77 1.90
CA LEU A 313 3.03 1.14 1.44
C LEU A 313 2.97 -0.36 1.67
N ARG A 314 3.37 -1.14 0.68
CA ARG A 314 3.54 -2.60 0.79
C ARG A 314 4.94 -2.96 0.30
N LEU A 315 5.77 -3.48 1.19
CA LEU A 315 7.11 -3.93 0.89
C LEU A 315 7.18 -5.45 1.04
N TYR A 316 7.48 -6.12 -0.06
CA TYR A 316 7.58 -7.57 -0.12
C TYR A 316 9.03 -8.02 -0.26
N GLY A 317 9.40 -9.12 0.40
CA GLY A 317 10.73 -9.71 0.22
C GLY A 317 11.89 -8.79 0.61
N VAL A 318 11.69 -7.91 1.59
CA VAL A 318 12.73 -6.97 2.03
C VAL A 318 13.93 -7.72 2.59
N PHE A 319 13.68 -8.76 3.38
CA PHE A 319 14.74 -9.59 3.96
C PHE A 319 14.78 -10.95 3.27
N GLY A 320 15.95 -11.29 2.74
CA GLY A 320 16.21 -12.59 2.13
C GLY A 320 16.64 -13.62 3.16
N THR A 321 16.35 -14.90 2.91
CA THR A 321 16.79 -16.01 3.77
C THR A 321 18.32 -16.15 3.84
N SER A 322 19.03 -15.57 2.87
CA SER A 322 20.49 -15.53 2.79
C SER A 322 21.11 -14.22 3.27
N ASP A 323 20.32 -13.29 3.83
CA ASP A 323 20.84 -12.03 4.33
C ASP A 323 21.76 -12.27 5.54
N THR A 324 22.92 -11.62 5.56
CA THR A 324 23.77 -11.59 6.75
C THR A 324 23.14 -10.70 7.83
N GLU A 325 23.55 -10.90 9.09
CA GLU A 325 23.07 -10.06 10.21
C GLU A 325 23.41 -8.58 10.02
N GLU A 326 24.55 -8.27 9.38
CA GLU A 326 24.91 -6.90 9.01
C GLU A 326 23.95 -6.30 7.98
N MET A 327 23.62 -7.06 6.92
CA MET A 327 22.68 -6.64 5.89
C MET A 327 21.28 -6.42 6.48
N ARG A 328 20.82 -7.31 7.36
CA ARG A 328 19.53 -7.20 8.03
C ARG A 328 19.44 -5.93 8.87
N ARG A 329 20.46 -5.66 9.71
CA ARG A 329 20.55 -4.43 10.52
C ARG A 329 20.54 -3.19 9.64
N TRP A 330 21.33 -3.19 8.57
CA TRP A 330 21.41 -2.08 7.62
C TRP A 330 20.05 -1.81 6.94
N LYS A 331 19.31 -2.86 6.54
CA LYS A 331 17.95 -2.71 5.99
C LYS A 331 16.97 -2.13 7.01
N TRP A 332 17.03 -2.58 8.26
CA TRP A 332 16.21 -2.03 9.36
C TRP A 332 16.49 -0.55 9.61
N GLN A 333 17.76 -0.13 9.58
CA GLN A 333 18.12 1.28 9.72
C GLN A 333 17.54 2.15 8.58
N TRP A 334 17.56 1.66 7.34
CA TRP A 334 16.97 2.37 6.20
C TRP A 334 15.45 2.44 6.26
N LEU A 335 14.77 1.36 6.67
CA LEU A 335 13.33 1.38 6.93
C LEU A 335 12.97 2.37 8.03
N THR A 336 13.78 2.42 9.08
CA THR A 336 13.60 3.35 10.20
C THR A 336 13.72 4.79 9.74
N TYR A 337 14.76 5.10 8.97
CA TYR A 337 14.92 6.41 8.34
C TYR A 337 13.71 6.78 7.47
N ALA A 338 13.17 5.83 6.70
CA ALA A 338 12.06 6.10 5.79
C ALA A 338 10.70 6.30 6.51
N LEU A 339 10.41 5.49 7.53
CA LEU A 339 9.05 5.33 8.08
C LEU A 339 8.89 5.74 9.54
N PHE A 340 9.92 5.58 10.37
CA PHE A 340 9.82 5.68 11.83
C PHE A 340 10.51 6.91 12.42
N ARG A 341 11.03 7.80 11.58
CA ARG A 341 11.66 9.06 12.03
C ARG A 341 10.65 9.99 12.69
N THR A 342 11.08 10.67 13.75
CA THR A 342 10.23 11.59 14.53
C THR A 342 9.84 12.86 13.77
N THR A 343 10.66 13.27 12.80
CA THR A 343 10.37 14.38 11.88
C THR A 343 10.25 13.83 10.46
N THR A 344 9.05 13.44 10.05
CA THR A 344 8.80 12.95 8.70
C THR A 344 7.90 13.87 7.91
N ASP A 345 8.33 14.17 6.68
CA ASP A 345 7.49 14.79 5.65
C ASP A 345 6.70 13.73 4.85
N SER A 346 6.88 12.44 5.20
CA SER A 346 6.23 11.31 4.54
C SER A 346 4.73 11.30 4.84
N THR A 347 3.91 11.14 3.80
CA THR A 347 2.46 10.97 3.92
C THR A 347 2.02 9.52 4.10
N VAL A 348 2.96 8.58 4.27
CA VAL A 348 2.66 7.17 4.51
C VAL A 348 1.98 7.00 5.87
N GLU A 349 0.71 6.59 5.84
CA GLU A 349 -0.09 6.34 7.03
C GLU A 349 -0.15 4.84 7.36
N ARG A 350 -0.01 3.96 6.35
CA ARG A 350 -0.04 2.50 6.53
C ARG A 350 1.13 1.82 5.83
N ALA A 351 1.77 0.88 6.51
CA ALA A 351 2.85 0.09 5.95
C ALA A 351 2.62 -1.40 6.19
N LEU A 352 2.82 -2.21 5.16
CA LEU A 352 2.95 -3.66 5.25
C LEU A 352 4.37 -4.04 4.89
N ILE A 353 5.04 -4.78 5.76
CA ILE A 353 6.41 -5.24 5.54
C ILE A 353 6.44 -6.75 5.77
N THR A 354 6.79 -7.50 4.73
CA THR A 354 6.84 -8.97 4.83
C THR A 354 8.23 -9.49 5.13
N ALA A 355 8.26 -10.51 5.99
CA ALA A 355 9.39 -11.38 6.29
C ALA A 355 10.56 -10.64 6.93
N ALA A 356 10.46 -10.36 8.23
CA ALA A 356 11.59 -9.88 9.00
C ALA A 356 11.85 -10.79 10.20
N GLN A 357 13.03 -11.40 10.27
CA GLN A 357 13.59 -11.78 11.56
C GLN A 357 13.92 -10.48 12.30
N LEU A 358 13.61 -10.43 13.59
CA LEU A 358 13.89 -9.30 14.44
C LEU A 358 14.74 -9.81 15.61
N THR A 359 15.98 -9.32 15.74
CA THR A 359 16.87 -9.65 16.86
C THR A 359 17.11 -8.43 17.75
N ARG A 360 17.71 -8.64 18.93
CA ARG A 360 18.06 -7.55 19.85
C ARG A 360 19.02 -6.54 19.20
N GLU A 361 19.95 -7.00 18.37
CA GLU A 361 20.87 -6.11 17.66
C GLU A 361 20.14 -5.28 16.60
N ASP A 362 19.09 -5.82 15.97
CA ASP A 362 18.24 -5.08 15.04
C ASP A 362 17.48 -3.96 15.77
N THR A 363 16.90 -4.25 16.95
CA THR A 363 16.16 -3.24 17.73
C THR A 363 17.07 -2.11 18.23
N LEU A 364 18.30 -2.44 18.63
CA LEU A 364 19.31 -1.42 18.97
C LEU A 364 19.67 -0.56 17.75
N ALA A 365 19.85 -1.17 16.58
CA ALA A 365 20.15 -0.44 15.35
C ALA A 365 19.00 0.50 14.93
N ILE A 366 17.74 0.07 15.15
CA ILE A 366 16.54 0.88 14.94
C ILE A 366 16.53 2.06 15.90
N ALA A 367 16.76 1.84 17.20
CA ALA A 367 16.81 2.92 18.19
C ALA A 367 17.84 4.00 17.79
N VAL A 368 19.05 3.57 17.39
CA VAL A 368 20.09 4.49 16.90
C VAL A 368 19.62 5.27 15.66
N ALA A 369 18.98 4.61 14.70
CA ALA A 369 18.50 5.27 13.48
C ALA A 369 17.35 6.26 13.74
N ILE A 370 16.43 5.98 14.68
CA ILE A 370 15.38 6.91 15.10
C ILE A 370 16.01 8.20 15.66
N HIS A 371 17.02 8.05 16.52
CA HIS A 371 17.70 9.20 17.13
C HIS A 371 18.57 9.98 16.15
N ALA A 372 19.29 9.29 15.26
CA ALA A 372 20.18 9.92 14.29
C ALA A 372 19.43 10.75 13.25
N ASN A 373 18.16 10.39 12.95
CA ASN A 373 17.26 11.12 12.04
C ASN A 373 17.91 11.48 10.68
N SER A 374 18.87 10.67 10.24
CA SER A 374 19.69 10.89 9.06
C SER A 374 19.83 9.55 8.31
N PRO A 375 20.05 9.60 6.98
CA PRO A 375 20.20 8.38 6.20
C PRO A 375 21.42 7.60 6.71
N PRO A 376 21.32 6.26 6.86
CA PRO A 376 22.47 5.43 7.21
C PRO A 376 23.60 5.68 6.21
N THR A 377 24.75 6.17 6.68
CA THR A 377 25.90 6.42 5.81
C THR A 377 26.42 5.09 5.27
N ALA A 378 26.42 4.96 3.94
CA ALA A 378 26.91 3.75 3.28
C ALA A 378 28.43 3.63 3.41
N GLY A 379 28.88 2.65 4.19
CA GLY A 379 30.21 2.06 4.11
C GLY A 379 31.20 2.56 5.16
N LEU A 380 31.54 1.67 6.11
CA LEU A 380 32.90 1.54 6.61
C LEU A 380 33.14 0.06 6.93
N SER A 381 33.60 -0.68 5.93
CA SER A 381 34.38 -1.90 6.12
C SER A 381 35.77 -1.57 6.71
N ASN A 382 35.83 -0.64 7.67
CA ASN A 382 36.98 -0.22 8.46
C ASN A 382 36.46 0.61 9.65
N ILE A 383 35.55 0.06 10.46
CA ILE A 383 35.45 0.52 11.85
C ILE A 383 36.50 -0.29 12.60
N THR A 384 37.74 0.20 12.58
CA THR A 384 38.70 -0.15 13.63
C THR A 384 38.03 0.17 14.96
N ILE A 385 37.99 -0.84 15.85
CA ILE A 385 37.35 -0.84 17.17
C ILE A 385 37.85 0.29 18.11
N GLU A 386 38.76 1.16 17.65
CA GLU A 386 39.44 2.18 18.44
C GLU A 386 38.84 3.60 18.34
N GLU A 387 37.87 3.87 17.46
CA GLU A 387 37.25 5.22 17.36
C GLU A 387 35.89 5.34 18.09
N ASN A 388 35.68 4.56 19.15
CA ASN A 388 34.61 4.76 20.14
C ASN A 388 34.86 5.95 21.10
N MET A 389 35.70 6.92 20.71
CA MET A 389 35.77 8.21 21.38
C MET A 389 34.63 9.08 20.86
N MET A 390 33.44 8.86 21.43
CA MET A 390 32.27 9.72 21.34
C MET A 390 32.67 11.20 21.46
N ILE A 391 32.61 11.95 20.36
CA ILE A 391 32.58 13.40 20.40
C ILE A 391 31.15 13.79 20.75
N PHE A 392 30.87 13.81 22.05
CA PHE A 392 29.66 14.26 22.74
C PHE A 392 29.37 15.75 22.56
N ARG A 393 29.38 16.28 21.33
CA ARG A 393 29.15 17.73 21.11
C ARG A 393 27.70 18.15 20.97
N ASP A 394 26.76 17.22 20.80
CA ASP A 394 25.34 17.56 20.51
C ASP A 394 24.35 17.14 21.61
N TRP A 395 24.82 16.92 22.84
CA TRP A 395 23.94 16.73 24.00
C TRP A 395 23.28 18.06 24.38
N ARG A 396 22.14 18.37 23.75
CA ARG A 396 21.34 19.55 24.04
C ARG A 396 19.99 19.17 24.69
N HIS A 397 19.91 19.53 25.97
CA HIS A 397 18.75 19.77 26.86
C HIS A 397 18.11 18.58 27.60
N ASN A 398 18.07 18.73 28.93
CA ASN A 398 17.34 17.98 29.97
C ASN A 398 17.14 16.49 29.69
N THR A 399 18.16 15.70 30.01
CA THR A 399 18.11 14.24 29.89
C THR A 399 18.19 13.60 31.27
N VAL A 400 17.31 12.64 31.50
CA VAL A 400 17.33 11.73 32.65
C VAL A 400 17.81 10.39 32.13
N GLY A 401 18.89 9.85 32.70
CA GLY A 401 19.44 8.55 32.33
C GLY A 401 19.57 7.64 33.55
N HIS A 402 19.20 6.37 33.38
CA HIS A 402 19.46 5.32 34.37
C HIS A 402 20.83 4.71 34.09
N PHE A 403 21.71 4.70 35.09
CA PHE A 403 23.07 4.18 34.95
C PHE A 403 23.31 3.06 35.97
N LEU A 404 24.01 2.02 35.51
CA LEU A 404 24.30 0.82 36.29
C LEU A 404 25.46 1.05 37.26
N GLU A 405 25.45 0.31 38.37
CA GLU A 405 26.51 0.22 39.36
C GLU A 405 27.88 -0.07 38.71
N GLY A 406 28.91 0.68 39.12
CA GLY A 406 30.26 0.57 38.57
C GLY A 406 30.57 1.51 37.40
N THR A 407 29.64 2.41 37.04
CA THR A 407 29.87 3.43 36.01
C THR A 407 30.72 4.58 36.56
N ASP A 408 31.85 4.86 35.90
CA ASP A 408 32.72 6.01 36.17
C ASP A 408 32.33 7.21 35.31
N PHE A 409 31.99 8.33 35.94
CA PHE A 409 31.72 9.60 35.27
C PHE A 409 32.94 10.51 35.39
N VAL A 410 33.34 11.10 34.27
CA VAL A 410 34.37 12.14 34.27
C VAL A 410 33.72 13.43 33.81
N VAL A 411 33.46 14.33 34.76
CA VAL A 411 32.93 15.67 34.48
C VAL A 411 34.10 16.61 34.25
N ILE A 412 34.16 17.16 33.04
CA ILE A 412 35.17 18.14 32.65
C ILE A 412 34.57 19.53 32.83
N HIS A 413 35.00 20.24 33.88
CA HIS A 413 34.66 21.66 34.05
C HIS A 413 35.55 22.50 33.12
N HIS A 414 34.93 23.09 32.10
CA HIS A 414 35.58 24.12 31.30
C HIS A 414 35.29 25.49 31.91
N ASP A 415 36.16 25.96 32.79
CA ASP A 415 36.14 27.36 33.19
C ASP A 415 36.62 28.20 31.99
N GLN A 416 35.68 28.91 31.36
CA GLN A 416 36.01 30.02 30.47
C GLN A 416 36.64 31.12 31.32
N GLU A 417 37.96 31.08 31.45
CA GLU A 417 38.90 32.17 31.79
C GLU A 417 40.07 31.64 32.63
N ASN A 418 40.89 30.76 32.04
CA ASN A 418 42.36 30.81 32.05
C ASN A 418 42.90 29.47 31.54
N ALA A 419 43.84 29.54 30.61
CA ALA A 419 44.53 28.37 30.07
C ALA A 419 45.47 27.80 31.13
N GLY A 420 45.05 26.73 31.80
CA GLY A 420 45.91 25.93 32.67
C GLY A 420 45.14 25.15 33.71
N ASP A 421 44.93 23.87 33.42
CA ASP A 421 44.39 22.82 34.32
C ASP A 421 42.87 22.82 34.53
N GLY A 422 42.16 22.11 33.65
CA GLY A 422 40.76 21.76 33.89
C GLY A 422 40.69 20.71 34.99
N HIS A 423 40.02 21.04 36.10
CA HIS A 423 39.79 20.08 37.17
C HIS A 423 38.84 18.97 36.69
N LEU A 424 39.39 17.77 36.53
CA LEU A 424 38.63 16.54 36.27
C LEU A 424 37.96 16.09 37.57
N LEU A 425 36.64 16.10 37.60
CA LEU A 425 35.87 15.48 38.68
C LEU A 425 35.46 14.09 38.23
N THR A 426 36.05 13.07 38.84
CA THR A 426 35.66 11.68 38.64
C THR A 426 34.63 11.30 39.70
N VAL A 427 33.45 10.88 39.29
CA VAL A 427 32.37 10.41 40.17
C VAL A 427 32.11 8.94 39.84
N PHE A 428 32.35 8.07 40.81
CA PHE A 428 32.06 6.65 40.70
C PHE A 428 30.68 6.36 41.30
N LEU A 429 29.81 5.68 40.55
CA LEU A 429 28.52 5.23 41.07
C LEU A 429 28.66 3.87 41.76
N GLU A 430 28.61 3.90 43.10
CA GLU A 430 28.64 2.70 43.95
C GLU A 430 27.35 1.87 43.89
N THR A 431 26.26 2.40 43.30
CA THR A 431 24.96 1.74 43.14
C THR A 431 24.22 2.26 41.90
N ASP A 432 23.31 1.46 41.33
CA ASP A 432 22.38 1.89 40.27
C ASP A 432 21.72 3.22 40.61
N SER A 433 21.92 4.25 39.77
CA SER A 433 21.48 5.62 40.07
C SER A 433 20.94 6.32 38.84
N TRP A 434 19.92 7.16 39.08
CA TRP A 434 19.38 8.07 38.08
C TRP A 434 20.15 9.39 38.11
N LEU A 435 20.79 9.76 37.00
CA LEU A 435 21.45 11.06 36.87
C LEU A 435 20.52 12.03 36.13
N HIS A 436 20.27 13.19 36.73
CA HIS A 436 19.51 14.28 36.12
C HIS A 436 20.42 15.50 35.95
N ILE A 437 20.70 15.88 34.70
CA ILE A 437 21.52 17.06 34.39
C ILE A 437 20.56 18.21 34.09
N MET A 438 20.50 19.20 35.00
CA MET A 438 19.71 20.41 34.81
C MET A 438 20.59 21.51 34.21
N SER A 439 20.21 22.04 33.05
CA SER A 439 20.76 23.31 32.55
C SER A 439 19.83 24.44 32.99
N ASP A 440 20.37 25.41 33.70
CA ASP A 440 19.74 26.73 33.84
C ASP A 440 19.94 27.50 32.51
N GLU A 441 19.06 28.44 32.18
CA GLU A 441 19.09 29.41 31.04
C GLU A 441 18.21 29.15 29.77
N GLY A 442 17.05 29.85 29.70
CA GLY A 442 16.85 31.07 28.87
C GLY A 442 16.65 31.03 27.33
N ASP A 443 15.38 31.16 26.89
CA ASP A 443 14.79 31.82 25.69
C ASP A 443 15.34 31.76 24.24
N HIS A 444 14.35 31.59 23.32
CA HIS A 444 14.20 32.03 21.91
C HIS A 444 14.95 31.35 20.76
N PHE A 445 14.19 30.72 19.83
CA PHE A 445 14.34 30.85 18.36
C PHE A 445 13.03 30.51 17.61
N ASP A 446 12.68 31.35 16.63
CA ASP A 446 11.40 31.42 15.91
C ASP A 446 11.13 30.26 14.91
N ARG A 447 9.87 29.81 14.90
CA ARG A 447 9.27 28.85 13.95
C ARG A 447 8.63 29.59 12.77
N LEU A 448 8.97 29.20 11.53
CA LEU A 448 8.08 29.35 10.39
C LEU A 448 7.08 28.20 10.40
N ALA A 449 5.90 28.44 10.98
CA ALA A 449 4.80 27.50 11.03
C ALA A 449 4.05 27.45 9.68
N SER A 450 4.12 26.30 9.01
CA SER A 450 3.03 25.86 8.13
C SER A 450 1.91 25.35 9.03
N THR A 451 0.79 26.07 9.07
CA THR A 451 -0.41 25.67 9.80
C THR A 451 -1.18 24.63 9.00
N ASP A 452 -0.79 23.36 9.11
CA ASP A 452 -1.68 22.22 8.90
C ASP A 452 -1.43 21.21 10.01
N THR A 453 -2.42 21.05 10.88
CA THR A 453 -2.37 20.17 12.07
C THR A 453 -2.82 18.75 11.72
N SER A 454 -2.40 18.23 10.57
CA SER A 454 -2.42 16.78 10.32
C SER A 454 -1.09 16.20 10.78
N THR A 455 -1.11 15.33 11.78
CA THR A 455 0.07 14.55 12.19
C THR A 455 0.49 13.64 11.03
N HIS A 456 1.48 14.07 10.26
CA HIS A 456 2.16 13.23 9.27
C HIS A 456 2.93 12.13 10.00
N GLY A 457 2.85 10.90 9.52
CA GLY A 457 3.48 9.74 10.13
C GLY A 457 2.65 8.47 10.07
N LEU A 458 3.32 7.34 10.35
CA LEU A 458 2.73 6.01 10.29
C LEU A 458 1.72 5.80 11.42
N LYS A 459 0.51 5.36 11.06
CA LYS A 459 -0.61 5.09 11.99
C LYS A 459 -1.02 3.61 11.99
N ALA A 460 -0.79 2.89 10.90
CA ALA A 460 -1.08 1.46 10.84
C ALA A 460 0.14 0.67 10.36
N LEU A 461 0.44 -0.41 11.05
CA LEU A 461 1.57 -1.26 10.72
C LEU A 461 1.14 -2.72 10.63
N THR A 462 1.46 -3.35 9.51
CA THR A 462 1.34 -4.79 9.31
C THR A 462 2.73 -5.39 9.16
N LEU A 463 3.08 -6.30 10.06
CA LEU A 463 4.35 -7.01 10.04
C LEU A 463 4.10 -8.50 9.88
N ALA A 464 4.71 -9.09 8.86
CA ALA A 464 4.88 -10.54 8.81
C ALA A 464 6.26 -10.88 9.36
N LEU A 465 6.29 -11.32 10.61
CA LEU A 465 7.49 -11.75 11.32
C LEU A 465 7.96 -13.12 10.80
N GLY A 466 9.25 -13.22 10.52
CA GLY A 466 9.91 -14.47 10.16
C GLY A 466 10.07 -15.41 11.35
N LEU A 467 10.71 -16.56 11.14
CA LEU A 467 11.07 -17.47 12.23
C LEU A 467 12.09 -16.81 13.16
N HIS A 468 11.79 -16.77 14.47
CA HIS A 468 12.74 -16.38 15.50
C HIS A 468 13.47 -17.60 16.05
N PHE A 469 14.78 -17.48 16.22
CA PHE A 469 15.62 -18.52 16.81
C PHE A 469 16.07 -18.05 18.20
N GLY A 470 15.22 -18.27 19.21
CA GLY A 470 15.49 -17.87 20.61
C GLY A 470 14.21 -17.81 21.46
N ASP A 471 14.36 -17.81 22.78
CA ASP A 471 13.24 -17.67 23.73
C ASP A 471 12.90 -16.19 24.02
N ASP A 472 13.71 -15.26 23.51
CA ASP A 472 13.65 -13.80 23.75
C ASP A 472 12.76 -13.04 22.76
N GLY A 473 12.13 -13.73 21.79
CA GLY A 473 11.36 -13.08 20.71
C GLY A 473 10.26 -12.14 21.21
N GLY A 474 9.65 -12.45 22.36
CA GLY A 474 8.65 -11.58 23.00
C GLY A 474 9.23 -10.28 23.58
N GLU A 475 10.42 -10.35 24.17
CA GLU A 475 11.14 -9.17 24.67
C GLU A 475 11.58 -8.28 23.51
N VAL A 476 12.17 -8.89 22.48
CA VAL A 476 12.64 -8.17 21.28
C VAL A 476 11.49 -7.44 20.57
N LEU A 477 10.33 -8.10 20.43
CA LEU A 477 9.14 -7.45 19.87
C LEU A 477 8.63 -6.31 20.76
N THR A 478 8.68 -6.47 22.08
CA THR A 478 8.27 -5.42 23.03
C THR A 478 9.18 -4.21 22.92
N ASP A 479 10.50 -4.40 22.89
CA ASP A 479 11.49 -3.33 22.72
C ASP A 479 11.27 -2.58 21.41
N PHE A 480 11.02 -3.31 20.32
CA PHE A 480 10.69 -2.72 19.04
C PHE A 480 9.41 -1.88 19.08
N LEU A 481 8.33 -2.41 19.66
CA LEU A 481 7.07 -1.67 19.79
C LEU A 481 7.23 -0.44 20.69
N ASN A 482 8.06 -0.49 21.74
CA ASN A 482 8.33 0.70 22.57
C ASN A 482 8.99 1.83 21.78
N LEU A 483 9.77 1.50 20.74
CA LEU A 483 10.42 2.49 19.88
C LEU A 483 9.44 3.14 18.88
N ILE A 484 8.51 2.36 18.32
CA ILE A 484 7.70 2.80 17.16
C ILE A 484 6.19 2.82 17.40
N GLY A 485 5.72 2.33 18.54
CA GLY A 485 4.31 2.01 18.81
C GLY A 485 3.44 3.19 19.23
N ALA A 486 4.03 4.24 19.77
CA ALA A 486 3.30 5.43 20.28
C ALA A 486 2.28 6.04 19.29
N PRO A 487 2.59 6.23 17.99
CA PRO A 487 1.63 6.78 17.02
C PRO A 487 0.69 5.74 16.38
N LEU A 488 0.87 4.44 16.66
CA LEU A 488 0.10 3.40 15.99
C LEU A 488 -1.32 3.28 16.54
N GLN A 489 -2.27 3.35 15.62
CA GLN A 489 -3.70 3.11 15.84
C GLN A 489 -4.12 1.70 15.42
N SER A 490 -3.41 1.10 14.45
CA SER A 490 -3.68 -0.27 14.00
C SER A 490 -2.39 -1.07 13.89
N LEU A 491 -2.41 -2.28 14.43
CA LEU A 491 -1.28 -3.21 14.42
C LEU A 491 -1.77 -4.59 13.96
N ALA A 492 -1.15 -5.14 12.93
CA ALA A 492 -1.38 -6.51 12.49
C ALA A 492 -0.06 -7.28 12.51
N LEU A 493 0.00 -8.35 13.29
CA LEU A 493 1.17 -9.22 13.39
C LEU A 493 0.83 -10.61 12.86
N TYR A 494 1.57 -11.02 11.85
CA TYR A 494 1.54 -12.37 11.30
C TYR A 494 2.86 -13.02 11.68
N SER A 495 2.85 -14.06 12.52
CA SER A 495 4.09 -14.72 12.95
C SER A 495 4.12 -16.17 12.54
N VAL A 496 5.19 -16.55 11.83
CA VAL A 496 5.55 -17.94 11.56
C VAL A 496 6.52 -18.37 12.67
N GLY A 497 6.02 -18.61 13.89
CA GLY A 497 6.85 -18.99 15.05
C GLY A 497 6.24 -18.66 16.42
N SER A 498 6.82 -19.19 17.49
CA SER A 498 6.39 -18.93 18.87
C SER A 498 6.98 -17.63 19.39
N TYR A 499 6.28 -16.53 19.21
CA TYR A 499 6.56 -15.28 19.93
C TYR A 499 5.67 -15.23 21.19
N PRO A 500 6.23 -15.28 22.41
CA PRO A 500 5.44 -15.04 23.61
C PRO A 500 5.01 -13.56 23.64
N ILE A 501 3.82 -13.27 23.12
CA ILE A 501 3.29 -11.92 23.01
C ILE A 501 2.48 -11.59 24.27
N SER A 502 2.99 -10.67 25.09
CA SER A 502 2.23 -10.10 26.19
C SER A 502 1.31 -8.99 25.69
N MET A 503 0.00 -9.19 25.81
CA MET A 503 -1.00 -8.17 25.49
C MET A 503 -0.80 -6.89 26.30
N ALA A 504 -0.38 -7.02 27.57
CA ALA A 504 -0.08 -5.86 28.42
C ALA A 504 1.07 -5.03 27.85
N CYS A 505 2.14 -5.69 27.36
CA CYS A 505 3.28 -5.01 26.74
C CYS A 505 2.88 -4.29 25.45
N ILE A 506 2.05 -4.91 24.59
CA ILE A 506 1.54 -4.25 23.38
C ILE A 506 0.73 -2.99 23.75
N THR A 507 -0.20 -3.10 24.71
CA THR A 507 -1.03 -1.95 25.09
C THR A 507 -0.25 -0.82 25.74
N GLN A 508 0.85 -1.15 26.43
CA GLN A 508 1.76 -0.16 27.02
C GLN A 508 2.60 0.54 25.95
N ALA A 509 3.13 -0.22 24.98
CA ALA A 509 3.95 0.30 23.89
C ALA A 509 3.13 1.08 22.85
N CYS A 510 1.87 0.69 22.62
CA CYS A 510 0.95 1.27 21.65
C CYS A 510 -0.30 1.85 22.33
N PRO A 511 -0.20 2.99 23.03
CA PRO A 511 -1.31 3.56 23.80
C PRO A 511 -2.50 4.06 22.96
N GLN A 512 -2.31 4.29 21.66
CA GLN A 512 -3.35 4.79 20.74
C GLN A 512 -4.03 3.67 19.93
N LEU A 513 -3.73 2.41 20.22
CA LEU A 513 -4.17 1.26 19.42
C LEU A 513 -5.70 1.05 19.54
N THR A 514 -6.39 1.09 18.40
CA THR A 514 -7.82 0.78 18.27
C THR A 514 -8.06 -0.60 17.68
N ASP A 515 -7.16 -1.05 16.80
CA ASP A 515 -7.29 -2.30 16.06
C ASP A 515 -6.03 -3.15 16.21
N LEU A 516 -6.18 -4.35 16.77
CA LEU A 516 -5.12 -5.34 16.87
C LEU A 516 -5.54 -6.62 16.15
N PHE A 517 -4.69 -7.10 15.24
CA PHE A 517 -4.83 -8.39 14.60
C PHE A 517 -3.57 -9.23 14.86
N LEU A 518 -3.77 -10.45 15.35
CA LEU A 518 -2.70 -11.40 15.65
C LEU A 518 -3.01 -12.73 14.97
N GLU A 519 -2.10 -13.22 14.14
CA GLU A 519 -2.19 -14.52 13.49
C GLU A 519 -0.88 -15.30 13.71
N ALA A 520 -0.98 -16.45 14.37
CA ALA A 520 0.15 -17.33 14.71
C ALA A 520 -0.30 -18.79 14.68
N GLU A 521 0.58 -19.72 14.28
CA GLU A 521 0.25 -21.17 14.25
C GLU A 521 0.10 -21.80 15.66
N VAL A 522 0.53 -21.16 16.75
CA VAL A 522 0.26 -21.60 18.14
C VAL A 522 0.25 -20.39 19.09
N PHE A 523 -0.92 -20.00 19.62
CA PHE A 523 -0.99 -19.06 20.75
C PHE A 523 -1.04 -19.82 22.07
N GLY A 524 0.05 -19.75 22.84
CA GLY A 524 -0.03 -19.90 24.30
C GLY A 524 -0.34 -18.53 24.89
N VAL A 525 -1.60 -18.27 25.22
CA VAL A 525 -1.95 -17.10 26.04
C VAL A 525 -1.48 -17.42 27.47
N SER A 526 -0.43 -16.75 27.93
CA SER A 526 0.01 -16.78 29.33
C SER A 526 -0.41 -15.50 30.04
#